data_AF-A0A957NQF1-F1
#
_entry.id   AF-A0A957NQF1-F1
#
_cell.length_a   1.000
_cell.length_b   1.000
_cell.length_c   1.000
_cell.angle_alpha   90.00
_cell.angle_beta   90.00
_cell.angle_gamma   90.00
#
_symmetry.space_group_name_H-M   'P 1'
#
loop_
_entity.id
_entity.type
_entity.pdbx_description
1 polymer ?
#
loop_
_entity_poly.entity_id
_entity_poly.type
_entity_poly.pdbx_seq_one_letter_code
_entity_poly.pdbx_strand_id
1 'polypeptide(L)'
;VQRQVNGFNVQEIQALDYPYFVDVRGEGMSTESPIIANLPAVTLNWVSPVIVQSASAVTDTAATADATAPEVVTLLSSSPESWTSSSTNIQPDMQQFPEYGFPVGDTRGAQPLAVSMRGSFKSFYADKESPLAAAAEENAPGVSADASAPNANTGPVPATIGESPNTARLVVIGSGEFLSDTIFDISSQLSQDRFRNSLQLIQNVVDWSVEDQDLLAIRARSSRVRLLNEMSESDQAFWEYLNYGVALAALVIIGLLWASRRRNEKPMQLTPPTSGPGRLEPVEQA
;
A
#
# COMPACT_ATOMS: atom_id res chain seq x y z
N VAL A 1 -19.63 -9.92 -2.83
CA VAL A 1 -21.09 -9.68 -2.71
C VAL A 1 -21.84 -10.99 -2.97
N GLN A 2 -22.96 -11.26 -2.31
CA GLN A 2 -23.79 -12.44 -2.61
C GLN A 2 -24.73 -12.12 -3.78
N ARG A 3 -24.68 -12.92 -4.85
CA ARG A 3 -25.55 -12.80 -6.02
C ARG A 3 -26.30 -14.10 -6.23
N GLN A 4 -27.62 -14.03 -6.41
CA GLN A 4 -28.42 -15.21 -6.74
C GLN A 4 -28.46 -15.41 -8.25
N VAL A 5 -28.01 -16.58 -8.72
CA VAL A 5 -28.02 -16.97 -10.14
C VAL A 5 -28.73 -18.31 -10.25
N ASN A 6 -29.85 -18.34 -10.97
CA ASN A 6 -30.66 -19.55 -11.16
C ASN A 6 -31.03 -20.28 -9.85
N GLY A 7 -31.34 -19.52 -8.79
CA GLY A 7 -31.72 -20.07 -7.48
C GLY A 7 -30.54 -20.43 -6.56
N PHE A 8 -29.30 -20.42 -7.06
CA PHE A 8 -28.10 -20.64 -6.25
C PHE A 8 -27.50 -19.32 -5.79
N ASN A 9 -27.05 -19.27 -4.53
CA ASN A 9 -26.28 -18.14 -4.01
C ASN A 9 -24.81 -18.33 -4.41
N VAL A 10 -24.28 -17.38 -5.18
CA VAL A 10 -22.88 -17.33 -5.61
C VAL A 10 -22.22 -16.16 -4.91
N GLN A 11 -21.02 -16.38 -4.38
CA GLN A 11 -20.16 -15.30 -3.89
C GLN A 11 -19.34 -14.77 -5.06
N GLU A 12 -19.55 -13.49 -5.39
CA GLU A 12 -18.80 -12.78 -6.40
C GLU A 12 -17.79 -11.84 -5.73
N ILE A 13 -16.53 -11.93 -6.11
CA ILE A 13 -15.48 -10.99 -5.71
C ILE A 13 -15.50 -9.84 -6.71
N GLN A 14 -15.66 -8.62 -6.21
CA GLN A 14 -15.67 -7.41 -7.02
C GLN A 14 -14.56 -6.48 -6.54
N ALA A 15 -13.85 -5.88 -7.49
CA ALA A 15 -12.91 -4.80 -7.19
C ALA A 15 -13.71 -3.53 -6.93
N LEU A 16 -13.57 -2.98 -5.73
CA LEU A 16 -14.22 -1.76 -5.29
C LEU A 16 -13.21 -0.94 -4.48
N ASP A 17 -13.37 0.38 -4.47
CA ASP A 17 -12.56 1.28 -3.64
C ASP A 17 -12.98 1.14 -2.18
N TYR A 18 -12.51 0.06 -1.56
CA TYR A 18 -12.94 -0.35 -0.23
C TYR A 18 -12.24 0.52 0.84
N PRO A 19 -12.96 1.44 1.53
CA PRO A 19 -12.32 2.50 2.31
C PRO A 19 -11.56 2.00 3.54
N TYR A 20 -11.88 0.81 4.06
CA TYR A 20 -11.16 0.23 5.19
C TYR A 20 -9.91 -0.56 4.78
N PHE A 21 -9.56 -0.60 3.48
CA PHE A 21 -8.28 -1.10 2.99
C PHE A 21 -7.42 0.11 2.67
N VAL A 22 -6.73 0.61 3.69
CA VAL A 22 -6.01 1.88 3.59
C VAL A 22 -4.69 1.65 2.86
N ASP A 23 -4.61 2.10 1.61
CA ASP A 23 -3.39 2.09 0.80
C ASP A 23 -2.53 3.31 1.14
N VAL A 24 -1.56 3.13 2.02
CA VAL A 24 -0.62 4.17 2.42
C VAL A 24 0.49 4.24 1.37
N ARG A 25 0.71 5.43 0.81
CA ARG A 25 1.80 5.71 -0.16
C ARG A 25 2.72 6.80 0.40
N GLY A 26 3.70 7.24 -0.39
CA GLY A 26 4.79 8.11 0.06
C GLY A 26 4.40 9.34 0.89
N GLU A 27 3.24 9.97 0.67
CA GLU A 27 2.78 11.12 1.48
C GLU A 27 2.34 10.74 2.90
N GLY A 28 1.81 9.52 3.08
CA GLY A 28 1.42 8.98 4.39
C GLY A 28 2.53 8.17 5.05
N MET A 29 3.76 8.20 4.53
CA MET A 29 4.89 7.41 5.00
C MET A 29 5.95 8.29 5.65
N SER A 30 6.48 7.85 6.80
CA SER A 30 7.60 8.53 7.46
C SER A 30 8.82 8.60 6.53
N THR A 31 9.43 9.78 6.46
CA THR A 31 10.72 9.96 5.76
C THR A 31 11.93 9.81 6.70
N GLU A 32 11.68 9.77 8.01
CA GLU A 32 12.69 9.75 9.05
C GLU A 32 13.00 8.32 9.51
N SER A 33 12.00 7.43 9.48
CA SER A 33 12.15 6.08 9.99
C SER A 33 12.77 5.12 8.96
N PRO A 34 13.86 4.41 9.30
CA PRO A 34 14.41 3.36 8.44
C PRO A 34 13.46 2.18 8.26
N ILE A 35 12.45 2.02 9.13
CA ILE A 35 11.42 0.97 9.01
C ILE A 35 10.64 1.10 7.70
N ILE A 36 10.42 2.34 7.23
CA ILE A 36 9.63 2.63 6.03
C ILE A 36 10.53 2.74 4.78
N ALA A 37 11.83 2.56 4.93
CA ALA A 37 12.75 2.70 3.83
C ALA A 37 12.50 1.67 2.73
N ASN A 38 12.61 2.14 1.47
CA ASN A 38 12.41 1.36 0.25
C ASN A 38 11.01 0.71 0.14
N LEU A 39 10.02 1.18 0.90
CA LEU A 39 8.63 0.75 0.78
C LEU A 39 7.88 1.72 -0.15
N PRO A 40 7.37 1.28 -1.31
CA PRO A 40 6.68 2.18 -2.25
C PRO A 40 5.23 2.50 -1.81
N ALA A 41 4.55 1.51 -1.21
CA ALA A 41 3.19 1.58 -0.71
C ALA A 41 2.96 0.44 0.28
N VAL A 42 1.97 0.52 1.16
CA VAL A 42 1.50 -0.61 1.97
C VAL A 42 0.01 -0.48 2.20
N THR A 43 -0.72 -1.58 2.00
CA THR A 43 -2.16 -1.62 2.28
C THR A 43 -2.38 -2.21 3.67
N LEU A 44 -3.04 -1.46 4.55
CA LEU A 44 -3.45 -1.93 5.87
C LEU A 44 -4.95 -2.24 5.85
N ASN A 45 -5.28 -3.53 5.96
CA ASN A 45 -6.66 -4.02 5.93
C ASN A 45 -7.33 -3.86 7.30
N TRP A 46 -8.51 -3.24 7.33
CA TRP A 46 -9.31 -2.99 8.54
C TRP A 46 -8.49 -2.38 9.68
N VAL A 47 -7.70 -1.36 9.34
CA VAL A 47 -6.78 -0.71 10.27
C VAL A 47 -7.49 0.22 11.23
N SER A 48 -7.09 0.16 12.49
CA SER A 48 -7.50 1.11 13.53
C SER A 48 -6.45 2.22 13.72
N PRO A 49 -6.87 3.46 14.00
CA PRO A 49 -5.94 4.51 14.40
C PRO A 49 -5.16 4.13 15.67
N VAL A 50 -3.87 4.49 15.71
CA VAL A 50 -3.00 4.28 16.86
C VAL A 50 -2.84 5.59 17.63
N ILE A 51 -3.52 5.71 18.76
CA ILE A 51 -3.47 6.89 19.61
C ILE A 51 -2.37 6.73 20.65
N VAL A 52 -1.34 7.57 20.58
CA VAL A 52 -0.27 7.60 21.58
C VAL A 52 -0.63 8.60 22.68
N GLN A 53 -0.87 8.08 23.89
CA GLN A 53 -1.10 8.89 25.08
C GLN A 53 0.25 9.18 25.76
N SER A 54 1.00 10.16 25.25
CA SER A 54 2.21 10.69 25.91
C SER A 54 2.11 12.21 26.08
N ALA A 55 2.63 12.74 27.20
CA ALA A 55 2.58 14.16 27.55
C ALA A 55 3.32 15.07 26.55
N SER A 56 4.23 14.49 25.76
CA SER A 56 4.75 15.08 24.53
C SER A 56 4.01 14.43 23.36
N ALA A 57 2.93 15.07 22.92
CA ALA A 57 2.18 14.64 21.77
C ALA A 57 2.98 14.89 20.49
N VAL A 58 3.08 13.85 19.68
CA VAL A 58 3.10 13.85 18.20
C VAL A 58 3.40 15.22 17.60
N THR A 59 4.68 15.55 17.48
CA THR A 59 5.10 16.65 16.61
C THR A 59 6.22 16.11 15.74
N ASP A 60 6.09 16.26 14.42
CA ASP A 60 7.08 15.99 13.36
C ASP A 60 8.39 16.81 13.51
N THR A 61 8.73 17.24 14.72
CA THR A 61 9.94 17.99 15.01
C THR A 61 10.47 17.58 16.36
N ALA A 62 11.71 17.07 16.33
CA ALA A 62 12.55 16.84 17.49
C ALA A 62 12.80 18.16 18.25
N ALA A 63 11.86 18.59 19.10
CA ALA A 63 12.06 19.72 20.00
C ALA A 63 11.14 19.67 21.23
N THR A 64 11.70 19.19 22.34
CA THR A 64 11.39 19.51 23.75
C THR A 64 10.00 19.15 24.31
N ALA A 65 9.94 18.11 25.16
CA ALA A 65 9.65 18.23 26.60
C ALA A 65 9.72 16.84 27.29
N ASP A 66 10.43 16.81 28.43
CA ASP A 66 10.77 15.66 29.29
C ASP A 66 11.78 14.64 28.71
N ALA A 67 13.02 14.68 29.22
CA ALA A 67 14.14 13.82 28.77
C ALA A 67 13.97 12.33 29.13
N THR A 68 12.86 11.97 29.76
CA THR A 68 12.50 10.62 30.20
C THR A 68 11.42 9.97 29.35
N ALA A 69 10.74 10.73 28.48
CA ALA A 69 9.70 10.19 27.62
C ALA A 69 10.32 9.41 26.43
N PRO A 70 9.73 8.28 26.02
CA PRO A 70 10.17 7.57 24.83
C PRO A 70 9.98 8.46 23.58
N GLU A 71 10.95 8.41 22.69
CA GLU A 71 10.86 8.96 21.34
C GLU A 71 9.72 8.26 20.59
N VAL A 72 8.85 9.03 19.95
CA VAL A 72 7.70 8.53 19.19
C VAL A 72 7.80 9.02 17.75
N VAL A 73 7.73 8.10 16.79
CA VAL A 73 7.73 8.41 15.36
C VAL A 73 6.50 7.78 14.73
N THR A 74 5.68 8.58 14.06
CA THR A 74 4.59 8.08 13.22
C THR A 74 5.19 7.48 11.96
N LEU A 75 4.94 6.19 11.73
CA LEU A 75 5.47 5.44 10.60
C LEU A 75 4.56 5.54 9.38
N LEU A 76 3.26 5.36 9.60
CA LEU A 76 2.22 5.35 8.57
C LEU A 76 1.06 6.22 9.04
N SER A 77 0.53 7.05 8.14
CA SER A 77 -0.62 7.92 8.36
C SER A 77 -1.61 7.79 7.21
N SER A 78 -2.90 7.91 7.53
CA SER A 78 -3.96 7.97 6.53
C SER A 78 -4.03 9.34 5.86
N SER A 79 -4.84 9.47 4.79
CA SER A 79 -5.03 10.74 4.09
C SER A 79 -5.84 11.75 4.92
N PRO A 80 -5.76 13.06 4.63
CA PRO A 80 -6.59 14.09 5.29
C PRO A 80 -8.10 13.85 5.18
N GLU A 81 -8.56 13.16 4.13
CA GLU A 81 -9.97 12.86 3.88
C GLU A 81 -10.47 11.60 4.62
N SER A 82 -9.62 10.97 5.43
CA SER A 82 -9.97 9.75 6.15
C SER A 82 -10.97 10.01 7.27
N TRP A 83 -11.82 9.03 7.57
CA TRP A 83 -12.73 9.03 8.71
C TRP A 83 -12.57 7.74 9.52
N THR A 84 -13.13 7.71 10.73
CA THR A 84 -13.16 6.51 11.58
C THR A 84 -14.58 5.95 11.68
N SER A 85 -14.68 4.65 11.92
CA SER A 85 -15.97 3.97 12.15
C SER A 85 -15.80 2.90 13.23
N SER A 86 -16.78 2.80 14.11
CA SER A 86 -16.89 1.71 15.10
C SER A 86 -17.76 0.54 14.62
N SER A 87 -18.32 0.65 13.41
CA SER A 87 -19.12 -0.42 12.82
C SER A 87 -18.27 -1.65 12.53
N THR A 88 -18.76 -2.82 12.91
CA THR A 88 -18.16 -4.12 12.57
C THR A 88 -18.70 -4.67 11.24
N ASN A 89 -19.60 -3.97 10.57
CA ASN A 89 -20.14 -4.40 9.29
C ASN A 89 -19.11 -4.12 8.18
N ILE A 90 -18.60 -5.19 7.57
CA ILE A 90 -17.64 -5.15 6.46
C ILE A 90 -18.31 -5.26 5.08
N GLN A 91 -19.62 -5.46 5.03
CA GLN A 91 -20.34 -5.60 3.78
C GLN A 91 -20.76 -4.21 3.28
N PRO A 92 -20.25 -3.74 2.12
CA PRO A 92 -20.69 -2.48 1.56
C PRO A 92 -22.15 -2.55 1.11
N ASP A 93 -22.89 -1.47 1.36
CA ASP A 93 -24.23 -1.21 0.86
C ASP A 93 -24.20 -0.04 -0.12
N MET A 94 -24.06 -0.37 -1.40
CA MET A 94 -24.03 0.61 -2.49
C MET A 94 -25.40 1.23 -2.79
N GLN A 95 -26.50 0.65 -2.28
CA GLN A 95 -27.84 1.23 -2.45
C GLN A 95 -28.05 2.38 -1.48
N GLN A 96 -27.63 2.18 -0.22
CA GLN A 96 -27.71 3.19 0.81
C GLN A 96 -26.57 4.22 0.74
N PHE A 97 -25.36 3.78 0.39
CA PHE A 97 -24.16 4.61 0.35
C PHE A 97 -23.45 4.47 -1.01
N PRO A 98 -23.89 5.19 -2.06
CA PRO A 98 -23.42 4.96 -3.43
C PRO A 98 -21.93 5.23 -3.68
N GLU A 99 -21.30 6.11 -2.89
CA GLU A 99 -19.90 6.51 -3.11
C GLU A 99 -18.91 5.48 -2.58
N TYR A 100 -19.05 5.08 -1.31
CA TYR A 100 -18.08 4.20 -0.63
C TYR A 100 -18.66 2.86 -0.17
N GLY A 101 -19.98 2.66 -0.28
CA GLY A 101 -20.68 1.52 0.31
C GLY A 101 -20.79 1.57 1.84
N PHE A 102 -20.31 2.64 2.48
CA PHE A 102 -20.31 2.82 3.93
C PHE A 102 -20.67 4.26 4.30
N PRO A 103 -21.23 4.48 5.51
CA PRO A 103 -21.40 5.83 6.03
C PRO A 103 -20.03 6.51 6.22
N VAL A 104 -19.92 7.74 5.74
CA VAL A 104 -18.76 8.61 6.00
C VAL A 104 -18.92 9.20 7.40
N GLY A 105 -17.86 9.14 8.20
CA GLY A 105 -17.85 9.70 9.54
C GLY A 105 -17.90 11.23 9.54
N ASP A 106 -18.49 11.81 10.58
CA ASP A 106 -18.69 13.26 10.70
C ASP A 106 -17.36 14.04 10.79
N THR A 107 -16.32 13.39 11.32
CA THR A 107 -14.99 13.99 11.47
C THR A 107 -14.03 13.35 10.47
N ARG A 108 -13.50 14.18 9.57
CA ARG A 108 -12.39 13.82 8.69
C ARG A 108 -11.06 14.29 9.25
N GLY A 109 -10.01 13.54 8.98
CA GLY A 109 -8.64 13.91 9.33
C GLY A 109 -7.69 12.73 9.23
N ALA A 110 -6.44 13.03 8.87
CA ALA A 110 -5.37 12.06 8.85
C ALA A 110 -5.20 11.41 10.24
N GLN A 111 -5.03 10.09 10.25
CA GLN A 111 -4.88 9.28 11.46
C GLN A 111 -3.55 8.53 11.43
N PRO A 112 -2.78 8.51 12.53
CA PRO A 112 -1.64 7.61 12.66
C PRO A 112 -2.13 6.16 12.62
N LEU A 113 -1.56 5.35 11.73
CA LEU A 113 -1.92 3.94 11.52
C LEU A 113 -0.84 2.99 12.03
N ALA A 114 0.40 3.46 12.07
CA ALA A 114 1.51 2.75 12.69
C ALA A 114 2.48 3.75 13.33
N VAL A 115 3.04 3.36 14.48
CA VAL A 115 4.00 4.18 15.23
C VAL A 115 5.15 3.30 15.72
N SER A 116 6.34 3.87 15.81
CA SER A 116 7.47 3.29 16.54
C SER A 116 7.78 4.14 17.75
N MET A 117 8.13 3.49 18.85
CA MET A 117 8.57 4.11 20.08
C MET A 117 9.94 3.56 20.49
N ARG A 118 10.80 4.44 20.99
CA ARG A 118 12.12 4.07 21.52
C ARG A 118 12.36 4.77 22.84
N GLY A 119 12.76 4.02 23.85
CA GLY A 119 13.06 4.59 25.16
C GLY A 119 12.69 3.65 26.28
N SER A 120 12.55 4.21 27.46
CA SER A 120 12.17 3.47 28.65
C SER A 120 10.65 3.38 28.77
N PHE A 121 10.13 2.19 29.11
CA PHE A 121 8.71 1.94 29.30
C PHE A 121 8.47 1.48 30.72
N LYS A 122 7.61 2.22 31.45
CA LYS A 122 7.16 1.80 32.77
C LYS A 122 6.25 0.59 32.64
N SER A 123 6.56 -0.47 33.39
CA SER A 123 5.74 -1.68 33.44
C SER A 123 4.39 -1.38 34.07
N PHE A 124 3.33 -1.93 33.50
CA PHE A 124 2.00 -1.90 34.11
C PHE A 124 1.98 -2.55 35.50
N TYR A 125 2.91 -3.48 35.74
CA TYR A 125 3.06 -4.22 36.99
C TYR A 125 4.11 -3.63 37.93
N ALA A 126 4.72 -2.47 37.62
CA ALA A 126 5.76 -1.88 38.48
C ALA A 126 5.30 -1.69 39.94
N ASP A 127 4.04 -1.29 40.10
CA ASP A 127 3.40 -1.02 41.40
C ASP A 127 2.29 -2.05 41.70
N LYS A 128 2.28 -3.21 41.02
CA LYS A 128 1.26 -4.26 41.17
C LYS A 128 1.90 -5.62 41.40
N GLU A 129 1.11 -6.53 41.95
CA GLU A 129 1.52 -7.92 42.09
C GLU A 129 1.76 -8.58 40.72
N SER A 130 2.83 -9.37 40.61
CA SER A 130 3.19 -10.04 39.36
C SER A 130 2.18 -11.15 39.05
N PRO A 131 1.69 -11.27 37.80
CA PRO A 131 0.88 -12.42 37.38
C PRO A 131 1.60 -13.76 37.60
N LEU A 132 2.93 -13.76 37.55
CA LEU A 132 3.75 -14.95 37.78
C LEU A 132 3.82 -15.36 39.26
N ALA A 133 3.66 -14.40 40.17
CA ALA A 133 3.55 -14.68 41.60
C ALA A 133 2.19 -15.29 41.93
N ALA A 134 1.11 -14.70 41.40
CA ALA A 134 -0.25 -15.25 41.54
C ALA A 134 -0.38 -16.67 40.96
N ALA A 135 0.20 -16.93 39.79
CA ALA A 135 0.21 -18.25 39.18
C ALA A 135 1.04 -19.29 39.96
N ALA A 136 2.07 -18.87 40.70
CA ALA A 136 2.88 -19.76 41.52
C ALA A 136 2.16 -20.17 42.81
N GLU A 137 1.34 -19.28 43.39
CA GLU A 137 0.52 -19.60 44.56
C GLU A 137 -0.63 -20.55 44.24
N GLU A 138 -1.24 -20.42 43.05
CA GLU A 138 -2.30 -21.33 42.58
C GLU A 138 -1.80 -22.76 42.33
N ASN A 139 -0.49 -22.93 42.07
CA ASN A 139 0.17 -24.22 41.88
C ASN A 139 0.87 -24.75 43.14
N ALA A 140 0.62 -24.17 44.32
CA ALA A 140 1.19 -24.66 45.58
C ALA A 140 0.64 -26.06 45.95
N PRO A 141 1.46 -26.97 46.52
CA PRO A 141 1.05 -28.34 46.78
C PRO A 141 0.04 -28.37 47.95
N GLY A 142 -1.25 -28.44 47.61
CA GLY A 142 -2.35 -28.45 48.57
C GLY A 142 -3.76 -28.51 47.98
N VAL A 143 -3.95 -28.22 46.69
CA VAL A 143 -5.22 -28.44 45.99
C VAL A 143 -5.07 -29.65 45.07
N SER A 144 -5.89 -30.67 45.29
CA SER A 144 -5.92 -31.87 44.45
C SER A 144 -6.25 -31.50 43.01
N ALA A 145 -5.23 -31.49 42.15
CA ALA A 145 -5.39 -31.44 40.71
C ALA A 145 -5.00 -32.79 40.12
N ASP A 146 -5.97 -33.37 39.42
CA ASP A 146 -5.86 -34.56 38.60
C ASP A 146 -4.62 -34.48 37.67
N ALA A 147 -3.91 -35.59 37.56
CA ALA A 147 -2.60 -35.67 36.94
C ALA A 147 -2.69 -35.64 35.41
N SER A 148 -2.73 -34.46 34.79
CA SER A 148 -2.55 -34.28 33.34
C SER A 148 -2.18 -32.84 32.96
N ALA A 149 -1.07 -32.31 33.48
CA ALA A 149 -0.42 -31.14 32.90
C ALA A 149 1.11 -31.31 32.95
N PRO A 150 1.81 -31.36 31.80
CA PRO A 150 3.27 -31.44 31.80
C PRO A 150 3.84 -30.04 32.08
N ASN A 151 4.76 -29.97 33.05
CA ASN A 151 5.62 -28.82 33.40
C ASN A 151 5.06 -27.83 34.44
N ALA A 152 4.96 -28.28 35.70
CA ALA A 152 4.98 -27.38 36.84
C ALA A 152 6.38 -26.77 36.97
N ASN A 153 6.51 -25.49 36.64
CA ASN A 153 7.75 -24.72 36.77
C ASN A 153 8.00 -24.43 38.25
N THR A 154 8.75 -25.29 38.95
CA THR A 154 9.14 -25.12 40.37
C THR A 154 10.37 -24.21 40.55
N GLY A 155 10.62 -23.29 39.61
CA GLY A 155 11.73 -22.34 39.67
C GLY A 155 11.42 -21.11 40.53
N PRO A 156 12.43 -20.34 40.98
CA PRO A 156 12.21 -19.06 41.64
C PRO A 156 11.37 -18.15 40.73
N VAL A 157 10.30 -17.57 41.26
CA VAL A 157 9.49 -16.58 40.53
C VAL A 157 10.40 -15.38 40.20
N PRO A 158 10.59 -15.03 38.92
CA PRO A 158 11.40 -13.87 38.55
C PRO A 158 10.83 -12.60 39.20
N ALA A 159 11.71 -11.72 39.69
CA ALA A 159 11.28 -10.42 40.20
C ALA A 159 10.55 -9.62 39.12
N THR A 160 9.52 -8.87 39.52
CA THR A 160 8.79 -7.99 38.61
C THR A 160 9.71 -6.94 38.03
N ILE A 161 9.76 -6.84 36.71
CA ILE A 161 10.49 -5.77 36.02
C ILE A 161 9.63 -4.50 36.11
N GLY A 162 10.12 -3.48 36.81
CA GLY A 162 9.43 -2.20 36.97
C GLY A 162 9.51 -1.30 35.74
N GLU A 163 10.60 -1.39 34.97
CA GLU A 163 10.86 -0.53 33.83
C GLU A 163 11.77 -1.24 32.82
N SER A 164 11.59 -0.97 31.52
CA SER A 164 12.48 -1.48 30.48
C SER A 164 13.81 -0.71 30.45
N PRO A 165 14.84 -1.23 29.76
CA PRO A 165 16.01 -0.43 29.40
C PRO A 165 15.62 0.78 28.53
N ASN A 166 16.44 1.84 28.54
CA ASN A 166 16.26 3.01 27.67
C ASN A 166 16.50 2.71 26.17
N THR A 167 17.03 1.53 25.84
CA THR A 167 17.21 1.03 24.47
C THR A 167 16.01 0.23 23.97
N ALA A 168 14.97 0.06 24.78
CA ALA A 168 13.80 -0.70 24.36
C ALA A 168 13.11 -0.03 23.17
N ARG A 169 12.55 -0.88 22.32
CA ARG A 169 11.95 -0.54 21.03
C ARG A 169 10.57 -1.18 20.98
N LEU A 170 9.58 -0.43 20.51
CA LEU A 170 8.21 -0.89 20.33
C LEU A 170 7.70 -0.40 18.97
N VAL A 171 7.04 -1.27 18.22
CA VAL A 171 6.31 -0.89 17.01
C VAL A 171 4.87 -1.34 17.18
N VAL A 172 3.94 -0.43 16.91
CA VAL A 172 2.50 -0.70 16.95
C VAL A 172 1.93 -0.42 15.58
N ILE A 173 1.25 -1.41 15.01
CA ILE A 173 0.52 -1.30 13.74
C ILE A 173 -0.95 -1.57 14.05
N GLY A 174 -1.84 -0.69 13.61
CA GLY A 174 -3.28 -0.75 13.92
C GLY A 174 -4.05 -1.89 13.24
N SER A 175 -3.37 -2.81 12.55
CA SER A 175 -3.97 -3.95 11.88
C SER A 175 -3.08 -5.18 12.04
N GLY A 176 -3.69 -6.33 12.37
CA GLY A 176 -3.06 -7.64 12.20
C GLY A 176 -3.44 -8.32 10.88
N GLU A 177 -4.55 -7.90 10.26
CA GLU A 177 -5.12 -8.59 9.10
C GLU A 177 -4.34 -8.38 7.81
N PHE A 178 -3.55 -7.31 7.72
CA PHE A 178 -2.70 -7.06 6.56
C PHE A 178 -1.62 -8.15 6.33
N LEU A 179 -1.45 -9.06 7.29
CA LEU A 179 -0.54 -10.21 7.25
C LEU A 179 -1.25 -11.57 7.21
N SER A 180 -2.58 -11.61 7.08
CA SER A 180 -3.30 -12.89 7.11
C SER A 180 -3.25 -13.61 5.77
N ASP A 181 -3.22 -14.94 5.83
CA ASP A 181 -3.22 -15.81 4.65
C ASP A 181 -4.41 -15.53 3.73
N THR A 182 -5.56 -15.18 4.31
CA THR A 182 -6.78 -14.84 3.53
C THR A 182 -6.56 -13.58 2.71
N ILE A 183 -5.97 -12.53 3.31
CA ILE A 183 -5.65 -11.30 2.59
C ILE A 183 -4.58 -11.54 1.53
N PHE A 184 -3.59 -12.39 1.80
CA PHE A 184 -2.56 -12.75 0.82
C PHE A 184 -3.13 -13.53 -0.37
N ASP A 185 -4.03 -14.49 -0.14
CA ASP A 185 -4.70 -15.23 -1.21
C ASP A 185 -5.53 -14.30 -2.10
N ILE A 186 -6.36 -13.45 -1.49
CA ILE A 186 -7.17 -12.45 -2.23
C ILE A 186 -6.26 -11.48 -3.00
N SER A 187 -5.22 -10.96 -2.34
CA SER A 187 -4.31 -9.99 -2.97
C SER A 187 -3.54 -10.61 -4.14
N SER A 188 -3.13 -11.88 -4.04
CA SER A 188 -2.41 -12.57 -5.11
C SER A 188 -3.23 -12.71 -6.41
N GLN A 189 -4.56 -12.75 -6.29
CA GLN A 189 -5.49 -12.81 -7.43
C GLN A 189 -5.69 -11.44 -8.09
N LEU A 190 -5.58 -10.35 -7.33
CA LEU A 190 -5.81 -8.98 -7.81
C LEU A 190 -4.52 -8.26 -8.24
N SER A 191 -3.44 -8.38 -7.47
CA SER A 191 -2.15 -7.73 -7.73
C SER A 191 -1.01 -8.40 -6.93
N GLN A 192 -0.03 -8.97 -7.64
CA GLN A 192 1.10 -9.70 -7.02
C GLN A 192 1.99 -8.84 -6.12
N ASP A 193 2.04 -7.52 -6.32
CA ASP A 193 3.00 -6.67 -5.60
C ASP A 193 2.49 -6.17 -4.23
N ARG A 194 1.18 -6.17 -3.98
CA ARG A 194 0.61 -5.60 -2.74
C ARG A 194 1.02 -6.38 -1.49
N PHE A 195 0.99 -7.71 -1.52
CA PHE A 195 1.34 -8.52 -0.35
C PHE A 195 2.85 -8.48 -0.04
N ARG A 196 3.70 -8.32 -1.05
CA ARG A 196 5.16 -8.25 -0.88
C ARG A 196 5.56 -7.05 -0.04
N ASN A 197 4.87 -5.93 -0.21
CA ASN A 197 5.12 -4.73 0.58
C ASN A 197 4.77 -4.93 2.05
N SER A 198 3.67 -5.63 2.38
CA SER A 198 3.32 -5.99 3.76
C SER A 198 4.40 -6.84 4.42
N LEU A 199 4.94 -7.83 3.70
CA LEU A 199 6.04 -8.67 4.19
C LEU A 199 7.33 -7.87 4.35
N GLN A 200 7.66 -6.99 3.42
CA GLN A 200 8.82 -6.11 3.50
C GLN A 200 8.73 -5.15 4.70
N LEU A 201 7.55 -4.60 5.00
CA LEU A 201 7.34 -3.77 6.18
C LEU A 201 7.69 -4.55 7.45
N ILE A 202 7.20 -5.79 7.59
CA ILE A 202 7.52 -6.62 8.75
C ILE A 202 8.99 -7.01 8.81
N GLN A 203 9.61 -7.33 7.68
CA GLN A 203 11.04 -7.57 7.63
C GLN A 203 11.81 -6.34 8.12
N ASN A 204 11.46 -5.13 7.67
CA ASN A 204 12.08 -3.90 8.13
C ASN A 204 11.85 -3.65 9.63
N VAL A 205 10.67 -3.98 10.16
CA VAL A 205 10.36 -3.89 11.60
C VAL A 205 11.23 -4.85 12.41
N VAL A 206 11.39 -6.10 11.94
CA VAL A 206 12.22 -7.12 12.60
C VAL A 206 13.69 -6.70 12.57
N ASP A 207 14.19 -6.29 11.39
CA ASP A 207 15.55 -5.79 11.21
C ASP A 207 15.78 -4.58 12.14
N TRP A 208 14.85 -3.61 12.20
CA TRP A 208 14.95 -2.48 13.13
C TRP A 208 14.85 -2.87 14.60
N SER A 209 14.19 -3.97 14.94
CA SER A 209 14.08 -4.43 16.32
C SER A 209 15.34 -5.16 16.80
N VAL A 210 16.10 -5.78 15.88
CA VAL A 210 17.23 -6.66 16.20
C VAL A 210 18.59 -6.06 15.83
N GLU A 211 18.69 -5.29 14.75
CA GLU A 211 19.96 -4.78 14.22
C GLU A 211 20.42 -3.44 14.85
N ASP A 212 21.70 -3.13 14.59
CA ASP A 212 22.31 -1.84 14.86
C ASP A 212 21.88 -0.82 13.79
N GLN A 213 21.46 0.37 14.23
CA GLN A 213 20.80 1.36 13.37
C GLN A 213 21.72 1.93 12.27
N ASP A 214 23.02 1.91 12.51
CA ASP A 214 24.03 2.41 11.56
C ASP A 214 24.04 1.59 10.25
N LEU A 215 23.74 0.30 10.31
CA LEU A 215 23.65 -0.57 9.14
C LEU A 215 22.34 -0.38 8.37
N LEU A 216 21.23 -0.11 9.08
CA LEU A 216 19.92 0.16 8.50
C LEU A 216 19.91 1.47 7.71
N ALA A 217 20.58 2.52 8.22
CA ALA A 217 20.67 3.83 7.56
C ALA A 217 21.43 3.77 6.21
N ILE A 218 22.31 2.79 6.01
CA ILE A 218 23.01 2.58 4.73
C ILE A 218 22.07 1.91 3.72
N ARG A 219 21.30 0.89 4.13
CA ARG A 219 20.32 0.21 3.27
C ARG A 219 19.17 1.13 2.84
N ALA A 220 18.76 2.05 3.71
CA ALA A 220 17.66 2.97 3.45
C ALA A 220 17.91 4.00 2.33
N ARG A 221 19.18 4.25 1.98
CA ARG A 221 19.55 5.23 0.94
C ARG A 221 19.42 4.71 -0.50
N SER A 222 19.18 3.41 -0.71
CA SER A 222 19.44 2.79 -2.01
C SER A 222 18.26 2.71 -2.99
N SER A 223 16.98 2.87 -2.62
CA SER A 223 15.90 2.60 -3.59
C SER A 223 14.53 3.15 -3.20
N ARG A 224 14.17 4.35 -3.69
CA ARG A 224 12.76 4.81 -3.72
C ARG A 224 12.17 4.58 -5.11
N VAL A 225 11.40 3.50 -5.27
CA VAL A 225 10.46 3.39 -6.40
C VAL A 225 9.24 4.23 -6.04
N ARG A 226 9.06 5.37 -6.73
CA ARG A 226 7.86 6.20 -6.55
C ARG A 226 6.72 5.58 -7.33
N LEU A 227 5.73 5.03 -6.63
CA LEU A 227 4.49 4.62 -7.27
C LEU A 227 3.77 5.86 -7.77
N LEU A 228 3.19 5.80 -8.97
CA LEU A 228 2.42 6.92 -9.50
C LEU A 228 1.10 7.03 -8.72
N ASN A 229 0.73 8.26 -8.38
CA ASN A 229 -0.61 8.53 -7.87
C ASN A 229 -1.63 8.33 -8.99
N GLU A 230 -2.84 7.93 -8.60
CA GLU A 230 -3.95 7.85 -9.54
C GLU A 230 -4.32 9.26 -10.02
N MET A 231 -4.62 9.38 -11.32
CA MET A 231 -5.03 10.65 -11.91
C MET A 231 -6.52 10.85 -11.69
N SER A 232 -6.96 12.09 -11.49
CA SER A 232 -8.40 12.38 -11.49
C SER A 232 -8.99 12.04 -12.86
N GLU A 233 -10.28 11.68 -12.90
CA GLU A 233 -10.98 11.38 -14.17
C GLU A 233 -10.87 12.55 -15.16
N SER A 234 -10.90 13.79 -14.66
CA SER A 234 -10.74 15.00 -15.49
C SER A 234 -9.34 15.14 -16.08
N ASP A 235 -8.29 14.84 -15.29
CA ASP A 235 -6.91 14.90 -15.79
C ASP A 235 -6.68 13.80 -16.82
N GLN A 236 -7.15 12.59 -16.53
CA GLN A 236 -7.07 11.46 -17.46
C GLN A 236 -7.76 11.80 -18.79
N ALA A 237 -8.99 12.32 -18.75
CA ALA A 237 -9.73 12.71 -19.93
C ALA A 237 -9.02 13.81 -20.73
N PHE A 238 -8.47 14.83 -20.05
CA PHE A 238 -7.71 15.89 -20.72
C PHE A 238 -6.51 15.32 -21.49
N TRP A 239 -5.70 14.47 -20.85
CA TRP A 239 -4.52 13.86 -21.48
C TRP A 239 -4.90 12.89 -22.60
N GLU A 240 -5.99 12.16 -22.43
CA GLU A 240 -6.52 11.27 -23.47
C GLU A 240 -6.96 12.06 -24.71
N TYR A 241 -7.78 13.10 -24.54
CA TYR A 241 -8.22 13.94 -25.65
C TYR A 241 -7.07 14.70 -26.30
N LEU A 242 -6.11 15.18 -25.52
CA LEU A 242 -4.93 15.85 -26.04
C LEU A 242 -4.12 14.89 -26.92
N ASN A 243 -3.87 13.66 -26.45
CA ASN A 243 -3.12 12.66 -27.19
C ASN A 243 -3.83 12.27 -28.49
N TYR A 244 -5.14 12.03 -28.45
CA TYR A 244 -5.93 11.77 -29.66
C TYR A 244 -5.95 12.96 -30.61
N GLY A 245 -6.05 14.18 -30.09
CA GLY A 245 -5.99 15.41 -30.87
C GLY A 245 -4.65 15.56 -31.60
N VAL A 246 -3.53 15.31 -30.90
CA VAL A 246 -2.18 15.33 -31.48
C VAL A 246 -2.02 14.24 -32.55
N ALA A 247 -2.49 13.02 -32.30
CA ALA A 247 -2.44 11.93 -33.28
C ALA A 247 -3.25 12.25 -34.55
N LEU A 248 -4.47 12.78 -34.39
CA LEU A 248 -5.31 13.21 -35.51
C LEU A 248 -4.66 14.35 -36.30
N ALA A 249 -4.12 15.36 -35.61
CA ALA A 249 -3.42 16.47 -36.24
C ALA A 249 -2.20 15.97 -37.04
N ALA A 250 -1.42 15.03 -36.50
CA ALA A 250 -0.29 14.43 -37.21
C ALA A 250 -0.73 13.71 -38.49
N LEU A 251 -1.82 12.93 -38.46
CA LEU A 251 -2.37 12.26 -39.65
C LEU A 251 -2.84 13.27 -40.71
N VAL A 252 -3.51 14.34 -40.30
CA VAL A 252 -3.96 15.40 -41.22
C VAL A 252 -2.76 16.09 -41.86
N ILE A 253 -1.72 16.43 -41.09
CA ILE A 253 -0.50 17.04 -41.61
C ILE A 253 0.18 16.12 -42.62
N ILE A 254 0.34 14.83 -42.31
CA ILE A 254 0.92 13.84 -43.24
C ILE A 254 0.07 13.75 -44.53
N GLY A 255 -1.25 13.70 -44.40
CA GLY A 255 -2.17 13.66 -45.54
C GLY A 255 -2.06 14.89 -46.43
N LEU A 256 -1.99 16.09 -45.83
CA LEU A 256 -1.82 17.35 -46.56
C LEU A 256 -0.46 17.42 -47.26
N LEU A 257 0.62 17.01 -46.59
CA LEU A 257 1.96 16.96 -47.18
C LEU A 257 2.02 15.96 -48.36
N TRP A 258 1.40 14.78 -48.21
CA TRP A 258 1.33 13.78 -49.28
C TRP A 258 0.51 14.26 -50.47
N ALA A 259 -0.66 14.87 -50.23
CA ALA A 259 -1.49 15.45 -51.28
C ALA A 259 -0.78 16.59 -52.02
N SER A 260 -0.06 17.45 -51.30
CA SER A 260 0.74 18.52 -51.89
C SER A 260 1.88 17.96 -52.74
N ARG A 261 2.57 16.91 -52.26
CA ARG A 261 3.65 16.25 -53.00
C ARG A 261 3.14 15.63 -54.29
N ARG A 262 2.03 14.89 -54.23
CA ARG A 262 1.40 14.25 -55.40
C ARG A 262 0.96 15.28 -56.45
N ARG A 263 0.49 16.46 -56.04
CA ARG A 263 0.12 17.55 -56.95
C ARG A 263 1.33 18.20 -57.63
N ASN A 264 2.50 18.16 -57.00
CA ASN A 264 3.76 18.71 -57.55
C ASN A 264 4.60 17.69 -58.33
N GLU A 265 4.19 16.43 -58.40
CA GLU A 265 4.84 15.42 -59.25
C GLU A 265 4.52 15.72 -60.72
N LYS A 266 5.56 16.04 -61.49
CA LYS A 266 5.41 16.37 -62.92
C LYS A 266 4.95 15.12 -63.68
N PRO A 267 3.86 15.20 -64.47
CA PRO A 267 3.39 14.06 -65.23
C PRO A 267 4.48 13.55 -66.17
N MET A 268 4.73 12.24 -66.14
CA MET A 268 5.67 11.61 -67.07
C MET A 268 5.18 11.85 -68.50
N GLN A 269 6.04 12.41 -69.34
CA GLN A 269 5.77 12.49 -70.77
C GLN A 269 5.74 11.08 -71.32
N LEU A 270 4.57 10.65 -71.80
CA LEU A 270 4.41 9.39 -72.50
C LEU A 270 5.22 9.47 -73.79
N THR A 271 6.28 8.69 -73.90
CA THR A 271 6.98 8.50 -75.16
C THR A 271 6.03 7.83 -76.15
N PRO A 272 5.83 8.39 -77.36
CA PRO A 272 4.96 7.76 -78.34
C PRO A 272 5.51 6.37 -78.71
N PRO A 273 4.62 5.40 -79.01
CA PRO A 273 5.06 4.07 -79.40
C PRO A 273 5.95 4.18 -80.64
N THR A 274 7.19 3.69 -80.52
CA THR A 274 8.12 3.57 -81.64
C THR A 274 7.45 2.76 -82.74
N SER A 275 7.05 3.42 -83.82
CA SER A 275 6.70 2.77 -85.07
C SER A 275 7.93 2.01 -85.57
N GLY A 276 7.91 0.68 -85.39
CA GLY A 276 8.93 -0.21 -85.93
C GLY A 276 9.02 -0.08 -87.47
N PRO A 277 10.21 -0.27 -88.05
CA PRO A 277 10.47 0.04 -89.45
C PRO A 277 9.78 -0.94 -90.40
N GLY A 278 9.16 -0.38 -91.45
CA GLY A 278 9.11 -0.95 -92.80
C GLY A 278 8.32 -2.25 -92.99
N ARG A 279 7.03 -2.12 -93.32
CA ARG A 279 6.36 -3.13 -94.15
C ARG A 279 7.08 -3.13 -95.52
N LEU A 280 7.73 -4.24 -95.86
CA LEU A 280 8.34 -4.46 -97.17
C LEU A 280 7.24 -4.43 -98.24
N GLU A 281 7.37 -3.51 -99.20
CA GLU A 281 6.63 -3.52 -100.46
C GLU A 281 7.02 -4.79 -101.26
N PRO A 282 6.06 -5.52 -101.87
CA PRO A 282 6.38 -6.62 -102.76
C PRO A 282 6.89 -6.09 -104.10
N VAL A 283 8.06 -6.59 -104.50
CA VAL A 283 8.68 -6.36 -105.81
C VAL A 283 7.81 -6.97 -106.90
N GLU A 284 7.29 -6.13 -107.79
CA GLU A 284 6.73 -6.51 -109.08
C GLU A 284 7.90 -6.75 -110.06
N GLN A 285 8.09 -8.00 -110.50
CA GLN A 285 8.91 -8.33 -111.67
C GLN A 285 8.14 -9.33 -112.54
N ALA A 286 8.12 -9.01 -113.83
CA ALA A 286 7.53 -9.75 -114.94
C ALA A 286 8.31 -11.02 -115.29
#